data_AF-A0A8T1ZWM4-F1
#
_entry.id   AF-A0A8T1ZWM4-F1
#
_cell.length_a   1.000
_cell.length_b   1.000
_cell.length_c   1.000
_cell.angle_alpha   90.00
_cell.angle_beta   90.00
_cell.angle_gamma   90.00
#
_symmetry.space_group_name_H-M   'P 1'
#
loop_
_entity.id
_entity.type
_entity.pdbx_description
1 polymer ?
#
loop_
_entity_poly.entity_id
_entity_poly.type
_entity_poly.pdbx_seq_one_letter_code
_entity_poly.pdbx_strand_id
1 'polypeptide(L)'
;MIKTSMEKVTYSVLVDNLCRKTKIDKATSNLKISYFPLGLDPKRPSYILDDEDVFGFLLDVNESGYKNLLYVELIKDVKPNDRSYDTKYTRRKINELDRKGGEHPMESVGSNEVVDS
;
A
#
# COMPACT_ATOMS: atom_id res chain seq x y z
N MET A 1 -22.85 24.07 3.17
CA MET A 1 -22.01 23.32 4.13
C MET A 1 -22.65 21.96 4.35
N ILE A 2 -22.14 20.89 3.75
CA ILE A 2 -22.58 19.55 4.13
C ILE A 2 -21.82 19.23 5.42
N LYS A 3 -22.50 19.41 6.56
CA LYS A 3 -22.01 18.98 7.87
C LYS A 3 -22.46 17.53 8.05
N THR A 4 -22.01 16.64 7.17
CA THR A 4 -22.09 15.21 7.45
C THR A 4 -21.09 14.95 8.56
N SER A 5 -21.56 14.40 9.68
CA SER A 5 -20.69 13.75 10.65
C SER A 5 -19.80 12.79 9.86
N MET A 6 -18.54 13.16 9.61
CA MET A 6 -17.54 12.19 9.18
C MET A 6 -17.37 11.25 10.37
N GLU A 7 -18.15 10.17 10.41
CA GLU A 7 -17.82 9.05 11.29
C GLU A 7 -16.35 8.72 11.02
N LYS A 8 -15.55 8.73 12.09
CA LYS A 8 -14.12 8.44 12.01
C LYS A 8 -13.99 7.01 11.50
N VAL A 9 -13.71 6.86 10.20
CA VAL A 9 -13.42 5.57 9.61
C VAL A 9 -12.05 5.15 10.14
N THR A 10 -12.02 4.05 10.89
CA THR A 10 -10.78 3.44 11.35
C THR A 10 -10.15 2.60 10.24
N TYR A 11 -8.86 2.29 10.38
CA TYR A 11 -8.13 1.38 9.52
C TYR A 11 -8.78 0.01 9.45
N SER A 12 -9.22 -0.53 10.59
CA SER A 12 -9.93 -1.82 10.63
C SER A 12 -11.21 -1.81 9.79
N VAL A 13 -12.01 -0.74 9.89
CA VAL A 13 -13.24 -0.58 9.11
C VAL A 13 -12.92 -0.42 7.62
N LEU A 14 -11.87 0.31 7.27
CA LEU A 14 -11.40 0.42 5.87
C LEU A 14 -11.03 -0.96 5.30
N VAL A 15 -10.23 -1.74 6.02
CA VAL A 15 -9.84 -3.11 5.63
C VAL A 15 -11.07 -3.99 5.45
N ASP A 16 -12.00 -3.97 6.41
CA ASP A 16 -13.24 -4.77 6.36
C ASP A 16 -14.09 -4.44 5.13
N ASN A 17 -14.20 -3.15 4.83
CA ASN A 17 -14.94 -2.67 3.65
C ASN A 17 -14.26 -3.09 2.35
N LEU A 18 -12.93 -3.03 2.29
CA LEU A 18 -12.16 -3.45 1.12
C LEU A 18 -12.29 -4.96 0.90
N CYS A 19 -12.06 -5.79 1.92
CA CYS A 19 -12.23 -7.24 1.85
C CYS A 19 -13.63 -7.63 1.38
N ARG A 20 -14.68 -7.00 1.93
CA ARG A 20 -16.06 -7.23 1.52
C ARG A 20 -16.31 -6.85 0.06
N LYS A 21 -15.77 -5.71 -0.39
CA LYS A 21 -15.92 -5.22 -1.76
C LYS A 21 -15.20 -6.09 -2.79
N THR A 22 -14.02 -6.59 -2.44
CA THR A 22 -13.18 -7.42 -3.33
C THR A 22 -13.43 -8.91 -3.17
N LYS A 23 -14.31 -9.32 -2.23
CA LYS A 23 -14.59 -10.72 -1.87
C LYS A 23 -13.32 -11.49 -1.45
N ILE A 24 -12.41 -10.80 -0.77
CA ILE A 24 -11.18 -11.37 -0.21
C ILE A 24 -11.47 -11.79 1.23
N ASP A 25 -11.01 -12.98 1.61
CA ASP A 25 -11.09 -13.44 2.99
C ASP A 25 -10.03 -12.75 3.85
N LYS A 26 -10.48 -11.89 4.76
CA LYS A 26 -9.64 -11.15 5.70
C LYS A 26 -8.82 -12.09 6.61
N ALA A 27 -9.32 -13.28 6.92
CA ALA A 27 -8.63 -14.20 7.84
C ALA A 27 -7.40 -14.87 7.22
N THR A 28 -7.34 -14.92 5.88
CA THR A 28 -6.30 -15.65 5.13
C THR A 28 -5.47 -14.76 4.23
N SER A 29 -5.67 -13.45 4.30
CA SER A 29 -5.09 -12.49 3.38
C SER A 29 -4.68 -11.21 4.10
N ASN A 30 -3.48 -10.74 3.80
CA ASN A 30 -3.01 -9.44 4.24
C ASN A 30 -3.21 -8.42 3.11
N LEU A 31 -3.71 -7.23 3.44
CA LEU A 31 -3.84 -6.11 2.49
C LEU A 31 -2.77 -5.08 2.78
N LYS A 32 -2.12 -4.59 1.73
CA LYS A 32 -1.27 -3.40 1.78
C LYS A 32 -1.99 -2.26 1.07
N ILE A 33 -2.25 -1.21 1.83
CA ILE A 33 -3.07 -0.08 1.40
C ILE A 33 -2.15 1.14 1.24
N SER A 34 -2.24 1.81 0.09
CA SER A 34 -1.47 3.02 -0.19
C SER A 34 -2.23 3.97 -1.11
N TYR A 35 -1.77 5.21 -1.23
CA TYR A 35 -2.30 6.19 -2.17
C TYR A 35 -1.17 7.05 -2.74
N PHE A 36 -1.41 7.65 -3.90
CA PHE A 36 -0.50 8.67 -4.43
C PHE A 36 -1.07 10.06 -4.12
N PRO A 37 -0.37 10.88 -3.32
CA PRO A 37 -0.82 12.23 -3.03
C PRO A 37 -0.75 13.06 -4.33
N LEU A 38 -1.89 13.56 -4.79
CA LEU A 38 -1.99 14.32 -6.03
C LEU A 38 -1.38 15.73 -5.92
N GLY A 39 -1.22 16.26 -4.69
CA GLY A 39 -0.69 17.59 -4.42
C GLY A 39 0.81 17.65 -4.09
N LEU A 40 1.49 16.50 -3.99
CA LEU A 40 2.93 16.40 -3.73
C LEU A 40 3.58 15.59 -4.85
N ASP A 41 4.88 15.78 -5.07
CA ASP A 41 5.64 15.06 -6.09
C ASP A 41 5.34 13.54 -6.02
N PRO A 42 4.63 12.96 -7.01
CA PRO A 42 3.99 11.65 -6.90
C PRO A 42 4.98 10.49 -6.99
N LYS A 43 6.27 10.73 -6.72
CA LYS A 43 7.35 9.76 -6.89
C LYS A 43 7.22 8.55 -5.97
N ARG A 44 6.45 8.63 -4.88
CA ARG A 44 6.31 7.53 -3.92
C ARG A 44 4.87 7.38 -3.41
N PRO A 45 4.34 6.15 -3.34
CA PRO A 45 3.08 5.88 -2.67
C PRO A 45 3.21 6.18 -1.17
N SER A 46 2.18 6.82 -0.62
CA SER A 46 1.99 6.98 0.82
C SER A 46 1.21 5.78 1.35
N TYR A 47 1.75 5.11 2.37
CA TYR A 47 1.10 3.93 2.97
C TYR A 47 0.07 4.35 4.01
N ILE A 48 -1.01 3.56 4.12
CA ILE A 48 -1.99 3.70 5.19
C ILE A 48 -1.75 2.54 6.17
N LEU A 49 -1.27 2.85 7.37
CA LEU A 49 -0.86 1.88 8.37
C LEU A 49 -1.75 1.92 9.63
N ASP A 50 -2.34 3.06 9.93
CA ASP A 50 -3.19 3.26 11.11
C ASP A 50 -4.38 4.20 10.86
N ASP A 51 -5.16 4.45 11.91
CA ASP A 51 -6.37 5.29 11.87
C ASP A 51 -6.08 6.76 11.52
N GLU A 52 -4.89 7.27 11.88
CA GLU A 52 -4.49 8.65 11.58
C GLU A 52 -4.10 8.78 10.10
N ASP A 53 -3.45 7.77 9.53
CA ASP A 53 -3.18 7.72 8.09
C ASP A 53 -4.49 7.66 7.27
N VAL A 54 -5.49 6.90 7.74
CA VAL A 54 -6.82 6.86 7.11
C VAL A 54 -7.46 8.23 7.13
N PHE A 55 -7.39 8.91 8.26
CA PHE A 55 -7.92 10.27 8.39
C PHE A 55 -7.19 11.24 7.44
N GLY A 56 -5.86 11.17 7.37
CA GLY A 56 -5.04 11.92 6.43
C GLY A 56 -5.48 11.71 4.99
N PHE A 57 -5.57 10.45 4.54
CA PHE A 57 -6.06 10.10 3.20
C PHE A 57 -7.49 10.63 2.94
N LEU A 58 -8.39 10.52 3.93
CA LEU A 58 -9.77 10.99 3.80
C LEU A 58 -9.90 12.50 3.78
N LEU A 59 -8.96 13.25 4.34
CA LEU A 59 -8.93 14.71 4.26
C LEU A 59 -8.18 15.22 3.03
N ASP A 60 -7.21 14.45 2.53
CA ASP A 60 -6.37 14.85 1.42
C ASP A 60 -7.19 14.93 0.11
N VAL A 61 -7.44 16.16 -0.31
CA VAL A 61 -8.07 16.54 -1.57
C VAL A 61 -7.19 17.57 -2.25
N ASN A 62 -7.06 17.48 -3.56
CA ASN A 62 -6.35 18.51 -4.30
C ASN A 62 -7.16 19.82 -4.37
N GLU A 63 -6.56 20.87 -4.93
CA GLU A 63 -7.18 22.19 -5.07
C GLU A 63 -8.49 22.18 -5.89
N SER A 64 -8.67 21.17 -6.75
CA SER A 64 -9.88 20.95 -7.53
C SER A 64 -10.92 20.05 -6.84
N GLY A 65 -10.65 19.62 -5.60
CA GLY A 65 -11.54 18.77 -4.80
C GLY A 65 -11.50 17.27 -5.12
N TYR A 66 -10.56 16.82 -5.95
CA TYR A 66 -10.39 15.40 -6.27
C TYR A 66 -9.63 14.67 -5.15
N LYS A 67 -10.08 13.45 -4.86
CA LYS A 67 -9.44 12.54 -3.89
C LYS A 67 -8.26 11.82 -4.51
N ASN A 68 -7.27 11.49 -3.69
CA ASN A 68 -6.18 10.61 -4.08
C ASN A 68 -6.69 9.21 -4.47
N LEU A 69 -6.01 8.59 -5.41
CA LEU A 69 -6.31 7.23 -5.82
C LEU A 69 -5.81 6.23 -4.77
N LEU A 70 -6.72 5.39 -4.27
CA LEU A 70 -6.41 4.31 -3.33
C LEU A 70 -5.94 3.06 -4.09
N TYR A 71 -4.75 2.58 -3.72
CA TYR A 71 -4.14 1.35 -4.21
C TYR A 71 -4.20 0.29 -3.12
N VAL A 72 -4.68 -0.90 -3.49
CA VAL A 72 -4.83 -2.04 -2.58
C VAL A 72 -4.12 -3.24 -3.19
N GLU A 73 -3.04 -3.66 -2.56
CA GLU A 73 -2.26 -4.83 -2.92
C GLU A 73 -2.66 -6.00 -2.01
N LEU A 74 -3.04 -7.13 -2.61
CA LEU A 74 -3.23 -8.39 -1.88
C LEU A 74 -1.88 -9.06 -1.65
N ILE A 75 -1.46 -9.16 -0.40
CA ILE A 75 -0.33 -9.95 0.01
C ILE A 75 -0.86 -11.35 0.34
N LYS A 76 -0.62 -12.30 -0.56
CA LYS A 76 -0.93 -13.71 -0.29
C LYS A 76 -0.01 -14.20 0.83
N ASP A 77 -0.59 -14.78 1.87
CA ASP A 77 0.19 -15.53 2.85
C ASP A 77 0.81 -16.73 2.13
N VAL A 78 2.11 -16.63 1.88
CA VAL A 78 2.91 -17.79 1.52
C VAL A 78 2.93 -18.67 2.76
N LYS A 79 2.54 -19.94 2.62
CA LYS A 79 2.48 -20.92 3.72
C LYS A 79 3.72 -20.83 4.60
N PRO A 80 3.62 -21.03 5.93
CA PRO A 80 4.72 -20.84 6.90
C PRO A 80 5.98 -21.70 6.69
N ASN A 81 6.08 -22.46 5.60
CA ASN A 81 7.32 -23.14 5.19
C ASN A 81 8.23 -22.33 4.25
N ASP A 82 7.75 -21.23 3.66
CA ASP A 82 8.63 -20.30 2.95
C ASP A 82 9.13 -19.22 3.92
N ARG A 83 10.36 -19.43 4.40
CA ARG A 83 11.08 -18.60 5.39
C ARG A 83 11.39 -17.18 4.89
N SER A 84 10.41 -16.35 4.53
CA SER A 84 10.70 -15.01 4.02
C SER A 84 9.84 -13.86 4.56
N TYR A 85 8.62 -14.08 5.07
CA TYR A 85 7.75 -12.95 5.39
C TYR A 85 7.27 -12.94 6.84
N ASP A 86 8.23 -12.78 7.76
CA ASP A 86 7.97 -12.26 9.11
C ASP A 86 7.60 -10.76 8.97
N THR A 87 6.60 -10.26 9.70
CA THR A 87 6.18 -8.85 9.75
C THR A 87 7.36 -7.91 10.08
N LYS A 88 8.42 -8.44 10.71
CA LYS A 88 9.70 -7.74 10.91
C LYS A 88 10.45 -7.44 9.60
N TYR A 89 10.30 -8.26 8.57
CA TYR A 89 10.89 -8.04 7.25
C TYR A 89 10.33 -6.77 6.61
N THR A 90 9.01 -6.58 6.64
CA THR A 90 8.36 -5.38 6.08
C THR A 90 8.81 -4.12 6.83
N ARG A 91 8.83 -4.16 8.16
CA ARG A 91 9.33 -3.03 8.98
C ARG A 91 10.83 -2.76 8.74
N ARG A 92 11.65 -3.80 8.57
CA ARG A 92 13.08 -3.66 8.25
C ARG A 92 13.28 -3.06 6.86
N LYS A 93 12.54 -3.52 5.85
CA LYS A 93 12.67 -3.03 4.46
C LYS A 93 12.29 -1.56 4.34
N ILE A 94 11.23 -1.13 5.04
CA ILE A 94 10.83 0.28 5.11
C ILE A 94 11.94 1.12 5.75
N ASN A 95 12.45 0.70 6.90
CA ASN A 95 13.55 1.38 7.57
C ASN A 95 14.86 1.39 6.75
N GLU A 96 15.06 0.40 5.87
CA GLU A 96 16.22 0.28 4.99
C GLU A 96 16.09 1.20 3.76
N LEU A 97 14.88 1.40 3.24
CA LEU A 97 14.57 2.35 2.16
C LEU A 97 14.68 3.80 2.65
N ASP A 98 14.30 4.09 3.89
CA ASP A 98 14.46 5.42 4.49
C ASP A 98 15.92 5.80 4.74
N ARG A 99 16.80 4.80 4.97
CA ARG A 99 18.25 5.03 5.11
C ARG A 99 18.99 5.18 3.77
N LYS A 100 18.45 4.64 2.67
CA LYS A 100 19.07 4.67 1.33
C LYS A 100 18.56 5.84 0.48
N GLY A 101 18.42 7.03 1.05
CA GLY A 101 18.33 8.25 0.25
C GLY A 101 19.56 8.38 -0.64
N GLY A 102 19.47 7.95 -1.89
CA GLY A 102 20.57 8.00 -2.85
C GLY A 102 20.48 6.89 -3.90
N GLU A 103 19.89 7.23 -5.04
CA GLU A 103 20.20 6.82 -6.42
C GLU A 103 20.51 5.34 -6.75
N HIS A 104 19.78 4.81 -7.76
CA HIS A 104 20.24 4.09 -8.98
C HIS A 104 19.31 2.93 -9.45
N PRO A 105 19.34 2.58 -10.76
CA PRO A 105 18.19 2.66 -11.66
C PRO A 105 17.52 1.31 -11.93
N MET A 106 16.39 1.35 -12.64
CA MET A 106 15.64 0.20 -13.16
C MET A 106 16.59 -0.82 -13.83
N GLU A 107 16.84 -1.95 -13.18
CA GLU A 107 17.47 -3.09 -13.84
C GLU A 107 16.49 -3.68 -14.86
N SER A 108 16.87 -3.60 -16.12
CA SER A 108 16.25 -4.30 -17.23
C SER A 108 16.22 -5.80 -16.95
N VAL A 109 15.04 -6.42 -17.02
CA VAL A 109 14.91 -7.87 -16.98
C VAL A 109 15.46 -8.43 -18.30
N GLY A 110 16.72 -8.84 -18.28
CA GLY A 110 17.27 -9.78 -19.25
C GLY A 110 17.23 -11.19 -18.67
N SER A 111 16.83 -12.17 -19.50
CA SER A 111 17.14 -13.62 -19.44
C SER A 111 16.18 -14.34 -20.42
N ASN A 112 16.55 -15.26 -21.31
CA ASN A 112 17.76 -16.07 -21.47
C ASN A 112 17.84 -16.62 -22.90
N GLU A 113 19.07 -16.95 -23.31
CA GLU A 113 19.41 -17.84 -24.40
C GLU A 113 18.78 -19.23 -24.20
N VAL A 114 18.29 -19.84 -25.27
CA VAL A 114 18.09 -21.29 -25.36
C VAL A 114 18.90 -21.79 -26.56
N VAL A 115 19.65 -22.84 -26.27
CA VAL A 115 20.77 -23.43 -26.99
C VAL A 115 20.28 -24.28 -28.17
N ASP A 116 21.06 -24.24 -29.25
CA ASP A 116 20.91 -24.97 -30.51
C ASP A 116 21.15 -26.48 -30.35
N SER A 117 20.47 -27.31 -31.15
CA SER A 117 20.81 -28.71 -31.47
C SER A 117 20.10 -29.16 -32.73
#